data_AF-A0A412PQF5-F1
#
_entry.id   AF-A0A412PQF5-F1
#
_cell.length_a   1.000
_cell.length_b   1.000
_cell.length_c   1.000
_cell.angle_alpha   90.00
_cell.angle_beta   90.00
_cell.angle_gamma   90.00
#
_symmetry.space_group_name_H-M   'P 1'
#
loop_
_entity.id
_entity.type
_entity.pdbx_description
1 polymer ?
#
loop_
_entity_poly.entity_id
_entity_poly.type
_entity_poly.pdbx_seq_one_letter_code
_entity_poly.pdbx_strand_id
1 'polypeptide(L)' 'MQKKEQSSRQIVMCHLMTIMGIDVDRATQLVTEMEKLGLIQFDELGNVGILVLEGLS' A
#
# COMPACT_ATOMS: atom_id res chain seq x y z
N MET A 1 -13.88 18.34 10.89
CA MET A 1 -13.11 17.29 10.18
C MET A 1 -13.38 17.44 8.69
N GLN A 2 -12.53 18.17 7.97
CA GLN A 2 -12.43 17.99 6.53
C GLN A 2 -12.05 16.52 6.32
N LYS A 3 -12.81 15.77 5.52
CA LYS A 3 -12.43 14.41 5.11
C LYS A 3 -11.13 14.55 4.32
N LYS A 4 -9.99 14.59 5.02
CA LYS A 4 -8.66 14.52 4.42
C LYS A 4 -8.69 13.26 3.56
N GLU A 5 -8.57 13.43 2.25
CA GLU A 5 -8.27 12.33 1.35
C GLU A 5 -7.13 11.54 1.98
N GLN A 6 -7.44 10.34 2.49
CA GLN A 6 -6.41 9.41 2.90
C GLN A 6 -5.78 8.96 1.60
N SER A 7 -4.51 9.31 1.38
CA SER A 7 -3.82 8.90 0.17
C SER A 7 -3.88 7.37 0.05
N SER A 8 -3.91 6.82 -1.17
CA SER A 8 -3.97 5.36 -1.33
C SER A 8 -2.83 4.66 -0.61
N ARG A 9 -1.67 5.33 -0.46
CA ARG A 9 -0.55 4.84 0.36
C ARG A 9 -0.94 4.62 1.83
N GLN A 10 -1.63 5.58 2.45
CA GLN A 10 -2.11 5.43 3.83
C GLN A 10 -3.11 4.28 3.95
N ILE A 11 -4.02 4.15 2.97
CA ILE A 11 -4.99 3.05 2.93
C ILE A 11 -4.29 1.70 2.87
N VAL A 12 -3.30 1.54 1.97
CA VAL A 12 -2.50 0.31 1.84
C VAL A 12 -1.75 0.02 3.14
N MET A 13 -1.08 1.02 3.74
CA MET A 13 -0.39 0.86 5.01
C MET A 13 -1.34 0.43 6.14
N CYS A 14 -2.47 1.12 6.32
CA CYS A 14 -3.47 0.77 7.33
C CYS A 14 -4.01 -0.65 7.15
N HIS A 15 -4.23 -1.07 5.89
CA HIS A 15 -4.71 -2.41 5.57
C HIS A 15 -3.68 -3.48 5.93
N LEU A 16 -2.41 -3.28 5.56
CA LEU A 16 -1.30 -4.18 5.91
C LEU A 16 -1.11 -4.29 7.42
N MET A 17 -1.13 -3.16 8.13
CA MET A 17 -1.04 -3.13 9.59
C MET A 17 -2.17 -3.93 10.23
N THR A 18 -3.39 -3.78 9.72
CA THR A 18 -4.59 -4.45 10.25
C THR A 18 -4.57 -5.95 9.99
N ILE A 19 -4.29 -6.37 8.76
CA ILE A 19 -4.34 -7.80 8.37
C ILE A 19 -3.14 -8.57 8.90
N MET A 20 -1.95 -7.97 8.85
CA MET A 20 -0.71 -8.65 9.23
C MET A 20 -0.34 -8.43 10.70
N GLY A 21 -1.05 -7.54 11.42
CA GLY A 21 -0.74 -7.20 12.82
C GLY A 21 0.62 -6.53 12.99
N ILE A 22 1.09 -5.80 11.98
CA ILE A 22 2.39 -5.14 11.98
C ILE A 22 2.27 -3.65 12.34
N ASP A 23 3.36 -3.08 12.85
CA ASP A 23 3.43 -1.64 13.15
C ASP A 23 3.65 -0.78 11.89
N VAL A 24 3.65 0.54 12.11
CA VAL A 24 3.79 1.54 11.05
C VAL A 24 5.17 1.48 10.37
N ASP A 25 6.23 1.19 11.11
CA ASP A 25 7.59 1.14 10.56
C ASP A 25 7.72 -0.05 9.62
N ARG A 26 7.18 -1.20 10.02
CA ARG A 26 7.16 -2.41 9.21
C ARG A 26 6.26 -2.26 8.00
N ALA A 27 5.09 -1.63 8.14
CA ALA A 27 4.20 -1.33 7.02
C ALA A 27 4.85 -0.36 6.03
N THR A 28 5.56 0.66 6.51
CA THR A 28 6.30 1.61 5.66
C THR A 28 7.37 0.90 4.85
N GLN A 29 8.17 0.05 5.49
CA GLN A 29 9.17 -0.78 4.80
C GLN A 29 8.54 -1.66 3.73
N LEU A 30 7.46 -2.37 4.07
CA LEU A 30 6.82 -3.31 3.16
C LEU A 30 6.26 -2.61 1.92
N VAL A 31 5.55 -1.49 2.10
CA VAL A 31 5.05 -0.69 0.98
C VAL A 31 6.18 -0.17 0.09
N THR A 32 7.30 0.26 0.70
CA THR A 32 8.48 0.73 -0.06
C THR A 32 9.10 -0.39 -0.89
N GLU A 33 9.26 -1.59 -0.33
CA GLU A 33 9.81 -2.74 -1.07
C GLU A 33 8.84 -3.21 -2.16
N MET A 34 7.53 -3.26 -1.88
CA MET A 34 6.53 -3.59 -2.90
C MET A 34 6.54 -2.62 -4.08
N GLU A 35 6.73 -1.32 -3.81
CA GLU A 35 6.84 -0.30 -4.85
C GLU A 35 8.13 -0.44 -5.66
N LYS A 36 9.25 -0.67 -4.97
CA LYS A 36 10.55 -0.94 -5.61
C LYS A 36 10.53 -2.18 -6.50
N LEU A 37 9.79 -3.21 -6.10
CA LEU A 37 9.58 -4.44 -6.87
C LEU A 37 8.53 -4.29 -7.98
N GLY A 38 7.86 -3.13 -8.07
CA GLY A 38 6.80 -2.88 -9.06
C GLY A 38 5.49 -3.65 -8.79
N LEU A 39 5.32 -4.19 -7.58
CA LEU A 39 4.09 -4.89 -7.18
C LEU A 39 2.95 -3.91 -6.90
N ILE A 40 3.29 -2.71 -6.43
CA ILE A 40 2.37 -1.58 -6.31
C ILE A 40 3.01 -0.35 -6.92
N GLN A 41 2.19 0.58 -7.41
CA GLN A 41 2.65 1.87 -7.89
C GLN A 41 1.68 2.95 -7.43
N PHE A 42 2.20 4.09 -6.98
CA PHE A 42 1.38 5.26 -6.66
C PHE A 42 1.56 6.30 -7.76
N ASP A 43 0.45 6.79 -8.33
CA ASP A 43 0.50 7.87 -9.32
C ASP A 43 0.55 9.26 -8.66
N GLU A 44 0.73 10.29 -9.47
CA GLU A 44 0.78 11.70 -9.02
C GLU A 44 -0.54 12.17 -8.39
N LEU A 45 -1.65 11.49 -8.66
CA LEU A 45 -2.96 11.75 -8.07
C LEU A 45 -3.17 10.97 -6.76
N GLY A 46 -2.20 10.15 -6.36
CA GLY A 46 -2.24 9.35 -5.14
C GLY A 46 -3.13 8.11 -5.25
N ASN A 47 -3.46 7.65 -6.46
CA ASN A 47 -4.10 6.35 -6.69
C ASN A 47 -3.08 5.22 -6.56
N VAL A 48 -3.55 4.00 -6.33
CA VAL A 48 -2.70 2.80 -6.29
C VAL A 48 -3.01 1.86 -7.46
N GLY A 49 -1.99 1.53 -8.24
CA GLY A 49 -1.99 0.39 -9.14
C GLY A 49 -1.40 -0.83 -8.43
N ILE A 50 -2.00 -2.01 -8.64
CA ILE A 50 -1.53 -3.27 -8.05
C ILE A 50 -1.26 -4.25 -9.19
N LEU A 51 -0.04 -4.78 -9.24
CA LEU A 51 0.32 -5.85 -10.15
C LEU A 51 -0.17 -7.19 -9.57
N VAL A 52 -1.17 -7.79 -10.21
CA VAL A 52 -1.61 -9.15 -9.87
C VAL A 52 -0.67 -10.13 -10.54
N LEU A 53 0.16 -10.80 -9.75
CA LEU A 53 0.94 -11.94 -10.24
C LEU A 53 -0.03 -13.11 -10.45
N GLU A 54 -0.22 -13.54 -11.70
CA GLU A 54 -1.00 -14.73 -12.00
C GLU A 54 -0.36 -15.93 -11.30
N GLY A 55 -1.02 -16.47 -10.27
CA GLY A 55 -0.43 -17.49 -9.41
C GLY A 55 -1.37 -18.18 -8.44
N LEU A 56 -2.69 -18.13 -8.66
CA LEU A 56 -3.65 -18.98 -7.98
C LEU A 56 -4.50 -19.71 -9.03
N SER A 57 -3.96 -20.84 -9.48
CA SER A 57 -4.73 -21.93 -10.10
C SER A 57 -5.49 -22.70 -9.04
#